data_AF-A0A1F6WVR2-F1
#
_entry.id   AF-A0A1F6WVR2-F1
#
_cell.length_a   1.000
_cell.length_b   1.000
_cell.length_c   1.000
_cell.angle_alpha   90.00
_cell.angle_beta   90.00
_cell.angle_gamma   90.00
#
_symmetry.space_group_name_H-M   'P 1'
#
loop_
_entity.id
_entity.type
_entity.pdbx_description
1 polymer ?
#
loop_
_entity_poly.entity_id
_entity_poly.type
_entity_poly.pdbx_seq_one_letter_code
_entity_poly.pdbx_strand_id
1 'polypeptide(L)'
;MYIFRLSGEYIGFIKNNVFYSTNGSYLGWVEDGHVWDKNGQYRGKLTILKGNNYITKDSFLVDPSPRPSRAGESIEQEQPQLNIDPADSEFNFKDGF
;
A
#
# COMPACT_ATOMS: atom_id res chain seq x y z
N MET A 1 14.95 -6.31 -4.38
CA MET A 1 15.27 -6.83 -3.02
C MET A 1 14.17 -7.77 -2.58
N TYR A 2 14.47 -9.02 -2.25
CA TYR A 2 13.46 -10.00 -1.82
C TYR A 2 13.15 -9.87 -0.33
N ILE A 3 11.88 -10.04 0.01
CA ILE A 3 11.36 -9.88 1.36
C ILE A 3 10.76 -11.18 1.84
N PHE A 4 11.15 -11.56 3.05
CA PHE A 4 10.70 -12.78 3.71
C PHE A 4 10.03 -12.46 5.04
N ARG A 5 9.12 -13.33 5.47
CA ARG A 5 8.67 -13.38 6.87
C ARG A 5 9.73 -14.02 7.74
N LEU A 6 9.66 -13.80 9.05
CA LEU A 6 10.53 -14.49 10.03
C LEU A 6 10.36 -16.02 9.98
N SER A 7 9.21 -16.52 9.52
CA SER A 7 8.98 -17.94 9.24
C SER A 7 9.76 -18.48 8.04
N GLY A 8 10.39 -17.62 7.23
CA GLY A 8 11.09 -17.97 6.00
C GLY A 8 10.23 -17.91 4.74
N GLU A 9 8.94 -17.59 4.87
CA GLU A 9 8.03 -17.47 3.72
C GLU A 9 8.38 -16.24 2.86
N TYR A 10 8.54 -16.45 1.54
CA TYR A 10 8.69 -15.37 0.58
C TYR A 10 7.37 -14.66 0.35
N ILE A 11 7.32 -13.35 0.60
CA ILE A 11 6.08 -12.57 0.52
C ILE A 11 6.07 -11.56 -0.62
N GLY A 12 7.23 -11.26 -1.20
CA GLY A 12 7.33 -10.32 -2.29
C GLY A 12 8.67 -9.63 -2.35
N PHE A 13 8.73 -8.52 -3.08
CA PHE A 13 9.98 -7.83 -3.34
C PHE A 13 9.81 -6.31 -3.32
N ILE A 14 10.86 -5.63 -2.91
CA ILE A 14 10.97 -4.17 -2.99
C ILE A 14 11.81 -3.79 -4.20
N LYS A 15 11.29 -2.85 -4.99
CA LYS A 15 11.96 -2.23 -6.13
C LYS A 15 11.63 -0.73 -6.13
N ASN A 16 12.65 0.13 -6.24
CA ASN A 16 12.48 1.59 -6.23
C ASN A 16 11.64 2.10 -5.04
N ASN A 17 11.90 1.60 -3.83
CA ASN A 17 11.12 1.90 -2.62
C ASN A 17 9.64 1.46 -2.65
N VAL A 18 9.21 0.74 -3.67
CA VAL A 18 7.86 0.19 -3.78
C VAL A 18 7.87 -1.28 -3.39
N PHE A 19 6.94 -1.69 -2.54
CA PHE A 19 6.76 -3.06 -2.11
C PHE A 19 5.67 -3.75 -2.93
N TYR A 20 6.06 -4.82 -3.62
CA TYR A 20 5.21 -5.64 -4.45
C TYR A 20 5.00 -7.03 -3.85
N SER A 21 3.85 -7.62 -4.12
CA SER A 21 3.55 -9.02 -3.80
C SER A 21 4.40 -9.96 -4.67
N THR A 22 4.37 -11.25 -4.35
CA THR A 22 4.98 -12.30 -5.19
C THR A 22 4.48 -12.30 -6.64
N ASN A 23 3.24 -11.84 -6.87
CA ASN A 23 2.61 -11.72 -8.18
C ASN A 23 2.81 -10.34 -8.82
N GLY A 24 3.60 -9.44 -8.22
CA GLY A 24 3.84 -8.10 -8.74
C GLY A 24 2.75 -7.07 -8.43
N SER A 25 1.77 -7.39 -7.58
CA SER A 25 0.74 -6.43 -7.17
C SER A 25 1.31 -5.42 -6.17
N TYR A 26 0.94 -4.14 -6.28
CA TYR A 26 1.33 -3.12 -5.31
C TYR A 26 0.77 -3.44 -3.91
N LEU A 27 1.66 -3.59 -2.93
CA LEU A 27 1.29 -3.81 -1.52
C LEU A 27 1.54 -2.57 -0.66
N GLY A 28 2.45 -1.70 -1.06
CA GLY A 28 2.82 -0.52 -0.29
C GLY A 28 4.20 0.01 -0.65
N TRP A 29 4.84 0.75 0.26
CA TRP A 29 6.14 1.35 0.01
C TRP A 29 7.04 1.31 1.24
N VAL A 30 8.32 1.59 1.01
CA VAL A 30 9.32 1.69 2.07
C VAL A 30 9.91 3.09 2.09
N GLU A 31 9.91 3.68 3.28
CA GLU A 31 10.37 5.03 3.54
C GLU A 31 11.13 5.07 4.86
N ASP A 32 12.38 5.53 4.83
CA ASP A 32 13.28 5.57 5.99
C ASP A 32 13.40 4.22 6.72
N GLY A 33 13.33 3.11 5.97
CA GLY A 33 13.36 1.74 6.49
C GLY A 33 12.03 1.27 7.11
N HIS A 34 11.00 2.12 7.16
CA HIS A 34 9.64 1.75 7.57
C HIS A 34 8.85 1.26 6.36
N VAL A 35 8.11 0.18 6.55
CA VAL A 35 7.22 -0.40 5.54
C VAL A 35 5.80 0.04 5.84
N TRP A 36 5.19 0.65 4.84
CA TRP A 36 3.82 1.14 4.84
C TRP A 36 3.01 0.31 3.87
N ASP A 37 1.76 -0.01 4.19
CA ASP A 37 0.86 -0.61 3.20
C ASP A 37 0.28 0.45 2.25
N LYS A 38 -0.44 -0.02 1.22
CA LYS A 38 -1.14 0.85 0.27
C LYS A 38 -2.12 1.86 0.89
N ASN A 39 -2.60 1.61 2.11
CA ASN A 39 -3.50 2.51 2.85
C ASN A 39 -2.72 3.46 3.78
N GLY A 40 -1.39 3.39 3.79
CA GLY A 40 -0.51 4.17 4.65
C GLY A 40 -0.48 3.72 6.11
N GLN A 41 -0.89 2.49 6.40
CA GLN A 41 -0.71 1.89 7.71
C GLN A 41 0.70 1.32 7.85
N TYR A 42 1.31 1.55 9.01
CA TYR A 42 2.60 0.98 9.34
C TYR A 42 2.51 -0.55 9.48
N ARG A 43 3.33 -1.26 8.71
CA ARG A 43 3.40 -2.74 8.73
C ARG A 43 4.63 -3.28 9.43
N GLY A 44 5.67 -2.46 9.59
CA GLY A 44 6.89 -2.84 10.30
C GLY A 44 8.12 -2.16 9.73
N LYS A 45 9.28 -2.57 10.20
CA LYS A 45 10.58 -2.07 9.77
C LYS A 45 11.29 -3.13 8.95
N LEU A 46 11.99 -2.68 7.91
CA LEU A 46 12.89 -3.51 7.15
C LEU A 46 14.15 -3.81 7.97
N THR A 47 14.37 -5.08 8.27
CA THR A 47 15.49 -5.56 9.09
C THR A 47 16.28 -6.61 8.32
N ILE A 48 17.61 -6.47 8.32
CA ILE A 48 18.51 -7.43 7.70
C ILE A 48 18.98 -8.43 8.75
N LEU A 49 18.67 -9.71 8.59
CA LEU A 49 19.12 -10.78 9.47
C LEU A 49 19.82 -11.85 8.62
N LYS A 50 21.06 -12.20 8.99
CA LYS A 50 21.86 -13.23 8.30
C LYS A 50 21.93 -13.05 6.77
N GLY A 51 21.95 -11.79 6.30
CA GLY A 51 22.00 -11.44 4.86
C GLY A 51 20.65 -11.40 4.14
N ASN A 52 19.54 -11.71 4.80
CA ASN A 52 18.20 -11.67 4.23
C ASN A 52 17.37 -10.51 4.79
N ASN A 53 16.37 -10.05 4.03
CA ASN A 53 15.54 -8.90 4.39
C ASN A 53 14.17 -9.35 4.91
N TYR A 54 13.80 -8.84 6.08
CA TYR A 54 12.58 -9.19 6.77
C TYR A 54 11.79 -7.93 7.12
N ILE A 55 10.46 -8.05 7.20
CA ILE A 55 9.61 -7.03 7.82
C ILE A 55 9.35 -7.47 9.24
N THR A 56 9.86 -6.71 10.20
CA THR A 56 9.70 -6.98 11.63
C THR A 56 8.90 -5.86 12.28
N LYS A 57 7.95 -6.21 13.13
CA LYS A 57 7.22 -5.26 13.96
C LYS A 57 7.66 -5.45 15.40
N ASP A 58 8.10 -4.37 16.05
CA ASP A 58 8.42 -4.38 17.46
C ASP A 58 7.13 -4.10 18.24
N SER A 59 6.65 -5.09 18.99
CA SER A 59 5.41 -4.98 19.77
C SER A 59 5.53 -4.05 20.98
N PHE A 60 6.76 -3.67 21.36
CA PHE A 60 7.03 -2.79 22.51
C PHE A 60 7.19 -1.32 22.09
N LEU A 61 7.25 -1.03 20.79
CA LEU A 61 7.33 0.34 20.27
C LEU A 61 5.94 0.82 19.84
N VAL A 62 5.69 2.11 20.05
CA VAL A 62 4.48 2.76 19.53
C VAL A 62 4.61 2.84 18.01
N ASP A 63 3.60 2.33 17.31
CA ASP A 63 3.54 2.44 15.86
C ASP A 63 3.55 3.91 15.45
N PRO A 64 4.33 4.30 14.42
CA PRO A 64 4.27 5.64 13.90
C PRO A 64 2.87 5.93 13.34
N SER A 65 2.46 7.19 13.42
CA SER A 65 1.16 7.61 12.91
C SER A 65 0.97 7.19 11.45
N PRO A 66 -0.24 6.77 11.05
CA PRO A 66 -0.54 6.44 9.66
C PRO A 66 -0.13 7.59 8.72
N ARG A 67 0.38 7.22 7.55
CA ARG A 67 0.74 8.18 6.50
C ARG A 67 -0.39 8.27 5.46
N PRO A 68 -0.49 9.38 4.71
CA PRO A 68 -1.32 9.39 3.52
C PRO A 68 -0.88 8.25 2.58
N SER A 69 -1.84 7.55 1.98
CA SER A 69 -1.58 6.48 1.04
C SER A 69 -0.73 7.00 -0.12
N ARG A 70 0.50 6.50 -0.24
CA ARG A 70 1.33 6.73 -1.41
C ARG A 70 0.78 5.80 -2.49
N ALA A 71 -0.21 6.23 -3.24
CA ALA A 71 -0.50 5.56 -4.50
C ALA A 71 0.80 5.64 -5.31
N GLY A 72 1.40 4.50 -5.66
CA GLY A 72 2.45 4.51 -6.66
C GLY A 72 1.81 5.07 -7.91
N GLU A 73 2.13 6.32 -8.27
CA GLU A 73 1.37 7.10 -9.25
C GLU A 73 -0.14 6.96 -9.02
N SER A 74 -0.72 7.81 -8.18
CA SER A 74 -2.14 8.08 -8.35
C SER A 74 -2.27 8.64 -9.77
N ILE A 75 -2.77 7.85 -10.73
CA ILE A 75 -3.72 8.44 -11.66
C ILE A 75 -4.71 9.11 -10.72
N GLU A 76 -4.78 10.42 -10.81
CA GLU A 76 -5.59 11.28 -9.98
C GLU A 76 -6.92 10.58 -9.77
N GLN A 77 -7.17 10.05 -8.56
CA GLN A 77 -8.54 9.71 -8.21
C GLN A 77 -9.20 11.07 -8.06
N GLU A 78 -9.74 11.57 -9.17
CA GLU A 78 -10.77 12.59 -9.16
C GLU A 78 -11.81 12.09 -8.16
N GLN A 79 -11.76 12.64 -6.95
CA GLN A 79 -12.87 12.52 -6.03
C GLN A 79 -14.08 13.00 -6.83
N PRO A 80 -15.18 12.24 -6.91
CA PRO A 80 -16.37 12.78 -7.52
C PRO A 80 -16.74 14.02 -6.70
N GLN A 81 -16.51 15.21 -7.27
CA GLN A 81 -17.08 16.43 -6.74
C GLN A 81 -18.58 16.29 -6.95
N LEU A 82 -19.25 15.71 -5.95
CA LEU A 82 -20.69 15.72 -5.86
C LEU A 82 -21.10 17.17 -5.65
N ASN A 83 -21.48 17.85 -6.74
CA ASN A 83 -22.62 18.77 -6.81
C ASN A 83 -22.70 19.42 -8.20
N ILE A 84 -23.63 18.94 -9.02
CA ILE A 84 -24.32 19.77 -10.02
C ILE A 84 -25.81 19.42 -9.98
N ASP A 85 -26.62 20.49 -10.03
CA ASP A 85 -28.08 20.54 -9.91
C ASP A 85 -28.83 19.60 -10.87
N PRO A 86 -30.08 19.20 -10.54
CA PRO A 86 -30.87 18.30 -11.36
C PRO A 86 -31.22 18.97 -12.69
N ALA A 87 -30.58 18.55 -13.77
CA ALA A 87 -31.04 18.80 -15.11
C ALA A 87 -31.83 17.58 -15.58
N ASP A 88 -33.15 17.73 -15.59
CA ASP A 88 -34.07 16.93 -16.38
C ASP A 88 -33.43 16.59 -17.72
N SER A 89 -33.23 15.30 -17.98
CA SER A 89 -33.38 14.70 -19.30
C SER A 89 -33.20 13.19 -19.15
N GLU A 90 -34.33 12.51 -19.24
CA GLU A 90 -34.53 11.25 -19.95
C GLU A 90 -33.23 10.60 -20.43
N PHE A 91 -32.85 9.42 -19.94
CA PHE A 91 -32.38 8.29 -20.77
C PHE A 91 -31.90 7.13 -19.90
N ASN A 92 -32.75 6.10 -19.82
CA ASN A 92 -32.48 4.66 -19.68
C ASN A 92 -31.42 4.19 -18.66
N PHE A 93 -31.91 3.83 -17.47
CA PHE A 93 -31.22 2.95 -16.52
C PHE A 93 -30.79 1.62 -17.14
N LYS A 94 -29.58 1.15 -16.78
CA LYS A 94 -29.28 -0.27 -16.53
C LYS A 94 -28.09 -0.48 -15.58
N ASP A 95 -28.23 -1.52 -14.76
CA ASP A 95 -27.39 -2.03 -13.64
C ASP A 95 -25.92 -2.31 -14.03
N GLY A 96 -24.93 -2.51 -13.14
CA GLY A 96 -24.89 -2.84 -11.71
C GLY A 96 -23.75 -3.86 -11.52
N PHE A 97 -22.51 -3.37 -11.50
CA PHE A 97 -21.31 -4.12 -11.15
C PHE A 97 -20.36 -3.22 -10.36
#